data_AF-A0A1V5FW62-F1
#
_entry.id   AF-A0A1V5FW62-F1
#
_cell.length_a   1.000
_cell.length_b   1.000
_cell.length_c   1.000
_cell.angle_alpha   90.00
_cell.angle_beta   90.00
_cell.angle_gamma   90.00
#
_symmetry.space_group_name_H-M   'P 1'
#
loop_
_entity.id
_entity.type
_entity.pdbx_description
1 polymer ?
#
loop_
_entity_poly.entity_id
_entity_poly.type
_entity_poly.pdbx_seq_one_letter_code
_entity_poly.pdbx_strand_id
1 'polypeptide(L)'
;MLTYKERYDLISDAVFQQRIQYAAWVTALAFANEVPGTVKRRQWAKAALQGALDTDVMRRFAIQVSANQNVGAAGKNALDSDIQAAVDAVASDVAG
;
A
#
# COMPACT_ATOMS: atom_id res chain seq x y z
N MET A 1 4.15 17.82 12.60
CA MET A 1 4.33 17.50 11.16
C MET A 1 5.65 16.77 11.04
N LEU A 2 5.67 15.55 10.48
CA LEU A 2 6.92 14.81 10.29
C LEU A 2 7.88 15.58 9.38
N THR A 3 9.14 15.68 9.80
CA THR A 3 10.25 16.19 8.99
C THR A 3 10.52 15.27 7.80
N TYR A 4 11.24 15.78 6.79
CA TYR A 4 11.64 14.96 5.64
C TYR A 4 12.48 13.75 6.03
N LYS A 5 13.33 13.90 7.06
CA LYS A 5 14.11 12.80 7.60
C LYS A 5 13.22 11.72 8.23
N GLU A 6 12.27 12.11 9.08
CA GLU A 6 11.39 11.12 9.73
C GLU A 6 10.48 10.41 8.71
N ARG A 7 10.03 11.10 7.66
CA ARG A 7 9.32 10.48 6.55
C ARG A 7 10.20 9.49 5.80
N TYR A 8 11.44 9.87 5.51
CA TYR A 8 12.40 9.00 4.85
C TYR A 8 12.73 7.76 5.70
N ASP A 9 12.95 7.94 7.00
CA ASP A 9 13.24 6.87 7.94
C ASP A 9 12.04 5.90 8.03
N LEU A 10 10.80 6.42 8.05
CA LEU A 10 9.58 5.61 8.04
C LEU A 10 9.43 4.79 6.74
N ILE A 11 9.54 5.42 5.57
CA ILE A 11 9.37 4.69 4.30
C ILE A 11 10.53 3.74 4.01
N SER A 12 11.67 3.90 4.68
CA SER A 12 12.84 3.01 4.59
C SER A 12 12.82 1.91 5.65
N ASP A 13 11.88 1.94 6.58
CA ASP A 13 11.73 0.91 7.62
C ASP A 13 11.22 -0.39 6.98
N ALA A 14 12.01 -1.45 7.15
CA ALA A 14 11.74 -2.74 6.53
C ALA A 14 10.44 -3.38 7.04
N VAL A 15 10.11 -3.21 8.33
CA VAL A 15 8.88 -3.77 8.93
C VAL A 15 7.67 -3.03 8.39
N PHE A 16 7.75 -1.70 8.31
CA PHE A 16 6.69 -0.88 7.73
C PHE A 16 6.46 -1.22 6.25
N GLN A 17 7.52 -1.38 5.45
CA GLN A 17 7.40 -1.82 4.06
C GLN A 17 6.77 -3.21 3.94
N GLN A 18 7.16 -4.18 4.77
CA GLN A 18 6.59 -5.52 4.76
C GLN A 18 5.09 -5.52 5.10
N ARG A 19 4.67 -4.69 6.07
CA ARG A 19 3.26 -4.55 6.46
C ARG A 19 2.43 -3.96 5.31
N ILE A 20 2.94 -2.93 4.65
CA ILE A 20 2.29 -2.34 3.46
C ILE A 20 2.23 -3.35 2.31
N GLN A 21 3.31 -4.07 2.05
CA GLN A 21 3.35 -5.10 1.01
C GLN A 21 2.32 -6.20 1.27
N TYR A 22 2.22 -6.67 2.51
CA TYR A 22 1.23 -7.69 2.88
C TYR A 22 -0.20 -7.17 2.73
N ALA A 23 -0.50 -5.96 3.21
CA ALA A 23 -1.80 -5.32 3.01
C ALA A 23 -2.14 -5.17 1.51
N ALA A 24 -1.16 -4.83 0.68
CA ALA A 24 -1.35 -4.73 -0.77
C ALA A 24 -1.68 -6.08 -1.42
N TRP A 25 -1.13 -7.18 -0.92
CA TRP A 25 -1.51 -8.53 -1.34
C TRP A 25 -2.92 -8.91 -0.90
N VAL A 26 -3.34 -8.52 0.31
CA VAL A 26 -4.72 -8.72 0.76
C VAL A 26 -5.70 -7.99 -0.17
N THR A 27 -5.43 -6.73 -0.49
CA THR A 27 -6.24 -5.95 -1.45
C THR A 27 -6.22 -6.56 -2.84
N ALA A 28 -5.04 -7.00 -3.32
CA ALA A 28 -4.91 -7.67 -4.61
C ALA A 28 -5.75 -8.94 -4.67
N LEU A 29 -5.77 -9.76 -3.61
CA LEU A 29 -6.63 -10.94 -3.53
C LEU A 29 -8.11 -10.56 -3.59
N ALA A 30 -8.52 -9.48 -2.91
CA ALA A 30 -9.90 -8.99 -2.98
C ALA A 30 -10.26 -8.57 -4.42
N PHE A 31 -9.41 -7.76 -5.07
CA PHE A 31 -9.59 -7.33 -6.46
C PHE A 31 -9.57 -8.48 -7.47
N ALA A 32 -8.75 -9.51 -7.25
CA ALA A 32 -8.72 -10.70 -8.11
C ALA A 32 -10.06 -11.46 -8.09
N ASN A 33 -10.78 -11.41 -6.98
CA ASN A 33 -12.06 -12.08 -6.78
C ASN A 33 -13.28 -11.23 -7.19
N GLU A 34 -13.08 -10.00 -7.68
CA GLU A 34 -14.19 -9.16 -8.14
C GLU A 34 -14.87 -9.70 -9.41
N VAL A 35 -16.16 -9.35 -9.57
CA VAL A 35 -17.01 -9.72 -10.71
C VAL A 35 -16.34 -9.28 -12.03
N PRO A 36 -16.50 -10.03 -13.16
CA PRO A 36 -15.77 -9.79 -14.41
C PRO A 36 -15.82 -8.41 -15.11
N GLY A 37 -16.40 -7.35 -14.54
CA GLY A 37 -16.43 -5.99 -15.09
C GLY A 37 -15.22 -5.10 -14.73
N THR A 38 -14.43 -5.44 -13.71
CA THR A 38 -13.31 -4.60 -13.24
C THR A 38 -11.97 -5.09 -13.79
N VAL A 39 -11.81 -4.98 -15.11
CA VAL A 39 -10.61 -5.49 -15.83
C VAL A 39 -9.31 -4.91 -15.25
N LYS A 40 -9.29 -3.61 -14.91
CA LYS A 40 -8.08 -2.94 -14.40
C LYS A 40 -7.70 -3.38 -13.00
N ARG A 41 -8.65 -3.50 -12.07
CA ARG A 41 -8.41 -4.03 -10.71
C ARG A 41 -7.86 -5.44 -10.72
N ARG A 42 -8.38 -6.30 -11.58
CA ARG A 42 -7.85 -7.67 -11.76
C ARG A 42 -6.47 -7.69 -12.41
N GLN A 43 -6.18 -6.78 -13.34
CA GLN A 43 -4.84 -6.64 -13.93
C GLN A 43 -3.82 -6.17 -12.87
N TRP A 44 -4.18 -5.17 -12.07
CA TRP A 44 -3.35 -4.69 -10.97
C TRP A 44 -3.12 -5.80 -9.94
N ALA A 45 -4.18 -6.50 -9.54
CA ALA A 45 -4.09 -7.63 -8.61
C ALA A 45 -3.12 -8.71 -9.09
N LYS A 46 -3.20 -9.07 -10.37
CA LYS A 46 -2.27 -10.03 -10.98
C LYS A 46 -0.82 -9.54 -10.90
N ALA A 47 -0.56 -8.28 -11.21
CA ALA A 47 0.79 -7.71 -11.14
C ALA A 47 1.32 -7.68 -9.69
N ALA A 48 0.48 -7.29 -8.73
CA ALA A 48 0.84 -7.25 -7.30
C ALA A 48 1.17 -8.64 -6.74
N LEU A 49 0.42 -9.67 -7.12
CA LEU A 49 0.63 -11.06 -6.66
C LEU A 49 1.79 -11.76 -7.38
N GLN A 50 2.13 -11.35 -8.59
CA GLN A 50 3.27 -11.90 -9.34
C GLN A 50 4.62 -11.29 -8.93
N GLY A 51 4.64 -10.42 -7.92
CA GLY A 51 5.87 -9.81 -7.41
C GLY A 51 6.41 -8.68 -8.29
N ALA A 52 5.61 -8.14 -9.22
CA ALA A 52 6.03 -7.05 -10.11
C ALA A 52 6.06 -5.66 -9.41
N LEU A 53 5.78 -5.61 -8.11
CA LEU A 53 6.01 -4.41 -7.32
C LEU A 53 7.51 -4.33 -6.98
N ASP A 54 8.30 -3.87 -7.96
CA ASP A 54 9.71 -3.56 -7.75
C ASP A 54 9.90 -2.64 -6.54
N THR A 55 11.08 -2.68 -5.92
CA THR A 55 11.42 -1.90 -4.72
C THR A 55 11.08 -0.41 -4.84
N ASP A 56 11.27 0.19 -6.02
CA ASP A 56 10.94 1.60 -6.25
C ASP A 56 9.42 1.86 -6.30
N VAL A 57 8.66 0.92 -6.88
CA VAL A 57 7.19 0.98 -6.88
C VAL A 57 6.66 0.85 -5.46
N MET A 58 7.21 -0.07 -4.66
CA MET A 58 6.81 -0.24 -3.27
C MET A 58 7.13 1.00 -2.42
N ARG A 59 8.27 1.67 -2.66
CA ARG A 59 8.58 2.95 -1.98
C ARG A 59 7.59 4.04 -2.35
N ARG A 60 7.27 4.22 -3.64
CA ARG A 60 6.27 5.21 -4.09
C ARG A 60 4.89 4.91 -3.49
N PHE A 61 4.53 3.64 -3.43
CA PHE A 61 3.28 3.18 -2.81
C PHE A 61 3.27 3.47 -1.31
N ALA A 62 4.35 3.16 -0.60
CA ALA A 62 4.50 3.47 0.83
C ALA A 62 4.44 4.98 1.12
N ILE A 63 4.97 5.82 0.23
CA ILE A 63 4.83 7.29 0.32
C ILE A 63 3.35 7.68 0.27
N GLN A 64 2.59 7.13 -0.69
CA GLN A 64 1.15 7.42 -0.82
C GLN A 64 0.36 6.93 0.41
N VAL A 65 0.65 5.73 0.91
CA VAL A 65 0.05 5.19 2.13
C VAL A 65 0.39 6.06 3.35
N SER A 66 1.63 6.55 3.46
CA SER A 66 2.07 7.45 4.55
C SER A 66 1.43 8.84 4.50
N ALA A 67 0.80 9.22 3.38
CA ALA A 67 0.05 10.47 3.28
C ALA A 67 -1.31 10.38 3.99
N ASN A 68 -1.82 9.18 4.26
CA ASN A 68 -2.98 8.99 5.13
C ASN A 68 -2.69 9.55 6.53
N GLN A 69 -3.61 10.32 7.11
CA GLN A 69 -3.39 10.99 8.39
C GLN A 69 -3.12 10.01 9.55
N ASN A 70 -3.85 8.90 9.63
CA ASN A 70 -3.71 7.93 10.72
C ASN A 70 -2.38 7.18 10.60
N VAL A 71 -2.02 6.75 9.39
CA VAL A 71 -0.77 6.04 9.13
C VAL A 71 0.43 6.97 9.27
N GLY A 72 0.36 8.15 8.67
CA GLY A 72 1.44 9.14 8.70
C GLY A 72 1.69 9.71 10.11
N ALA A 73 0.64 9.93 10.92
CA ALA A 73 0.81 10.41 12.28
C ALA A 73 1.34 9.33 13.22
N ALA A 74 0.87 8.08 13.10
CA ALA A 74 1.30 6.97 13.94
C ALA A 74 2.64 6.35 13.49
N GLY A 75 3.02 6.52 12.23
CA GLY A 75 4.25 5.99 11.63
C GLY A 75 4.36 4.48 11.81
N LYS A 76 5.49 4.03 12.35
CA LYS A 76 5.75 2.60 12.63
C LYS A 76 4.73 1.97 13.58
N ASN A 77 4.07 2.78 14.41
CA ASN A 77 3.06 2.33 15.38
C ASN A 77 1.64 2.35 14.81
N ALA A 78 1.45 2.68 13.52
CA ALA A 78 0.14 2.62 12.87
C ALA A 78 -0.48 1.22 13.07
N LEU A 79 -1.80 1.18 13.27
CA LEU A 79 -2.53 -0.08 13.39
C LEU A 79 -2.60 -0.77 12.02
N ASP A 80 -2.62 -2.10 12.01
CA ASP A 80 -2.77 -2.84 10.75
C ASP A 80 -4.07 -2.49 10.02
N SER A 81 -5.15 -2.18 10.76
CA SER A 81 -6.42 -1.73 10.18
C SER A 81 -6.32 -0.37 9.48
N ASP A 82 -5.54 0.57 10.03
CA ASP A 82 -5.30 1.88 9.40
C ASP A 82 -4.45 1.73 8.15
N ILE A 83 -3.44 0.85 8.21
CA ILE A 83 -2.59 0.54 7.05
C ILE A 83 -3.43 -0.12 5.95
N GLN A 84 -4.26 -1.10 6.29
CA GLN A 84 -5.13 -1.77 5.32
C GLN A 84 -6.08 -0.78 4.65
N ALA A 85 -6.76 0.07 5.43
CA ALA A 85 -7.68 1.07 4.89
C ALA A 85 -6.97 2.07 3.96
N ALA A 86 -5.76 2.50 4.31
CA ALA A 86 -4.96 3.39 3.46
C ALA A 86 -4.49 2.69 2.18
N VAL A 87 -4.08 1.43 2.26
CA VAL A 87 -3.67 0.63 1.11
C VAL A 87 -4.85 0.37 0.16
N ASP A 88 -6.03 0.03 0.69
CA ASP A 88 -7.23 -0.20 -0.11
C ASP A 88 -7.60 1.06 -0.91
N ALA A 89 -7.53 2.24 -0.28
CA ALA A 89 -7.79 3.51 -0.93
C ALA A 89 -6.78 3.78 -2.07
N VAL A 90 -5.48 3.65 -1.79
CA VAL A 90 -4.42 3.88 -2.79
C VAL A 90 -4.51 2.87 -3.94
N ALA A 91 -4.73 1.59 -3.63
CA ALA A 91 -4.86 0.54 -4.64
C ALA A 91 -6.11 0.78 -5.52
N SER A 92 -7.23 1.21 -4.94
CA SER A 92 -8.43 1.57 -5.69
C SER A 92 -8.17 2.75 -6.65
N ASP A 93 -7.45 3.78 -6.22
CA ASP A 93 -7.10 4.93 -7.07
C ASP A 93 -6.16 4.54 -8.22
N VAL A 94 -5.17 3.70 -7.94
CA VAL A 94 -4.21 3.21 -8.95
C VAL A 94 -4.88 2.24 -9.93
N ALA A 95 -5.81 1.42 -9.46
CA ALA A 95 -6.46 0.39 -10.26
C ALA A 95 -7.67 0.91 -11.05
N GLY A 96 -8.35 1.96 -10.60
CA GLY A 96 -9.52 2.54 -11.28
C GLY A 96 -10.82 1.78 -11.05
#